data_AF-A0A8B7P147-F1
#
_entry.id   AF-A0A8B7P147-F1
#
_cell.length_a   1.000
_cell.length_b   1.000
_cell.length_c   1.000
_cell.angle_alpha   90.00
_cell.angle_beta   90.00
_cell.angle_gamma   90.00
#
_symmetry.space_group_name_H-M   'P 1'
#
loop_
_entity.id
_entity.type
_entity.pdbx_description
1 polymer ?
#
loop_
_entity_poly.entity_id
_entity_poly.type
_entity_poly.pdbx_seq_one_letter_code
_entity_poly.pdbx_strand_id
1 'polypeptide(L)'
;VNNQDPAHQRLREGLRQSFEELECYLMPHIGMRAITDEDFDGRQNQLAEQFVEHLKLLVPRLLAPERLVEKRSAGRRGQPATGEELVRLFRTYMAAFRENKDDLPTTLVEMMGRFTSDETRKMAFELYKSAMDSKIEYHEGCLEDSLLKSYHSEAKSEAIAAYDKENQYVRNNASFAIAAEVREILEKNIEEHYGIYVQKNDEMKIKGRVKCEETSKKAFELYEKTMDSKIESHERCLEDSLLNSCHSESKSEAITAYNMANQYACENALFVIAAEVGEILETNIEEHYGIYVQKNDEMKIKGLVKCEATSNKAFELYKKAMDSKIESHERCLEDTLLRSYHSGTKSEAITAYNMENQYAKNNALFATAAEVREILETNIEEHYGTYMQKNEEMKIKGRVKCEETCKKAFELYKKTMDSKIESHGKCLEASLLKSCHSE
;
A
#
# COMPACT_ATOMS: atom_id res chain seq x y z
N VAL A 1 -65.32 21.51 -60.80
CA VAL A 1 -64.34 21.47 -61.92
C VAL A 1 -63.11 20.72 -61.44
N ASN A 2 -63.07 19.40 -61.59
CA ASN A 2 -61.88 18.58 -61.32
C ASN A 2 -61.77 17.52 -62.42
N ASN A 3 -61.33 17.96 -63.60
CA ASN A 3 -60.98 17.14 -64.75
C ASN A 3 -59.47 17.23 -64.98
N GLN A 4 -58.66 16.90 -63.96
CA GLN A 4 -57.21 16.81 -64.13
C GLN A 4 -56.77 15.37 -63.91
N ASP A 5 -55.95 14.88 -64.84
CA ASP A 5 -55.29 13.59 -64.78
C ASP A 5 -54.63 13.39 -63.39
N PRO A 6 -54.89 12.25 -62.70
CA PRO A 6 -54.26 11.90 -61.44
C PRO A 6 -52.73 12.06 -61.44
N ALA A 7 -52.06 11.84 -62.56
CA ALA A 7 -50.61 12.04 -62.68
C ALA A 7 -50.20 13.51 -62.49
N HIS A 8 -50.97 14.46 -63.02
CA HIS A 8 -50.70 15.90 -62.88
C HIS A 8 -51.00 16.42 -61.47
N GLN A 9 -51.92 15.78 -60.75
CA GLN A 9 -52.19 16.11 -59.35
C GLN A 9 -51.02 15.69 -58.47
N ARG A 10 -50.55 14.43 -58.63
CA ARG A 10 -49.38 13.91 -57.92
C ARG A 10 -48.12 14.75 -58.17
N LEU A 11 -47.89 15.19 -59.41
CA LEU A 11 -46.75 16.06 -59.71
C LEU A 11 -46.82 17.40 -58.97
N ARG A 12 -47.99 18.04 -58.94
CA ARG A 12 -48.16 19.33 -58.24
C ARG A 12 -48.06 19.18 -56.73
N GLU A 13 -48.56 18.08 -56.17
CA GLU A 13 -48.38 17.77 -54.76
C GLU A 13 -46.90 17.53 -54.43
N GLY A 14 -46.18 16.77 -55.26
CA GLY A 14 -44.74 16.56 -55.13
C GLY A 14 -43.95 17.88 -55.18
N LEU A 15 -44.27 18.78 -56.12
CA LEU A 15 -43.64 20.10 -56.19
C LEU A 15 -43.87 20.91 -54.91
N ARG A 16 -45.09 20.90 -54.35
CA ARG A 16 -45.37 21.62 -53.09
C ARG A 16 -44.68 21.00 -51.87
N GLN A 17 -44.39 19.70 -51.90
CA GLN A 17 -43.69 19.01 -50.80
C GLN A 17 -42.16 19.18 -50.87
N SER A 18 -41.61 19.42 -52.06
CA SER A 18 -40.15 19.54 -52.27
C SER A 18 -39.57 20.92 -51.95
N PHE A 19 -40.38 21.97 -51.91
CA PHE A 19 -39.92 23.35 -51.72
C PHE A 19 -40.64 24.01 -50.54
N GLU A 20 -39.89 24.69 -49.66
CA GLU A 20 -40.45 25.47 -48.54
C GLU A 20 -41.30 26.65 -49.05
N GLU A 21 -40.84 27.29 -50.13
CA GLU A 21 -41.51 28.41 -50.76
C GLU A 21 -41.44 28.25 -52.29
N LEU A 22 -42.57 28.47 -52.96
CA LEU A 22 -42.68 28.41 -54.41
C LEU A 22 -43.31 29.71 -54.92
N GLU A 23 -42.49 30.55 -55.55
CA GLU A 23 -42.92 31.81 -56.16
C GLU A 23 -42.80 31.77 -57.69
N CYS A 24 -43.56 32.63 -58.35
CA CYS A 24 -43.46 32.86 -59.79
C CYS A 24 -43.38 34.36 -60.08
N TYR A 25 -42.48 34.76 -60.97
CA TYR A 25 -42.36 36.13 -61.45
C TYR A 25 -42.51 36.14 -62.97
N LEU A 26 -43.43 36.96 -63.48
CA LEU A 26 -43.67 37.11 -64.91
C LEU A 26 -42.83 38.27 -65.45
N MET A 27 -41.77 37.97 -66.20
CA MET A 27 -40.90 38.98 -66.81
C MET A 27 -41.45 39.47 -68.16
N PRO A 28 -41.42 40.78 -68.44
CA PRO A 28 -41.67 41.30 -69.78
C PRO A 28 -40.67 40.74 -70.80
N HIS A 29 -40.99 40.85 -72.09
CA HIS A 29 -40.05 40.49 -73.15
C HIS A 29 -38.83 41.44 -73.13
N ILE A 30 -37.61 40.91 -73.28
CA ILE A 30 -36.34 41.67 -73.21
C ILE A 30 -36.25 42.80 -74.26
N GLY A 31 -37.00 42.66 -75.34
CA GLY A 31 -37.06 43.59 -76.48
C GLY A 31 -36.47 42.97 -77.74
N MET A 32 -36.93 43.41 -78.90
CA MET A 32 -36.50 42.80 -80.18
C MET A 32 -35.04 43.07 -80.50
N ARG A 33 -34.48 44.22 -80.08
CA ARG A 33 -33.07 44.55 -80.31
C ARG A 33 -32.12 43.50 -79.74
N ALA A 34 -32.38 43.00 -78.54
CA ALA A 34 -31.58 41.93 -77.94
C ALA A 34 -31.60 40.60 -78.72
N ILE A 35 -32.51 40.44 -79.69
CA ILE A 35 -32.68 39.22 -80.49
C ILE A 35 -32.16 39.44 -81.92
N THR A 36 -32.34 40.64 -82.48
CA THR A 36 -32.11 40.90 -83.92
C THR A 36 -30.88 41.76 -84.20
N ASP A 37 -30.31 42.43 -83.20
CA ASP A 37 -29.18 43.34 -83.36
C ASP A 37 -27.86 42.58 -83.10
N GLU A 38 -26.96 42.56 -84.09
CA GLU A 38 -25.65 41.89 -83.97
C GLU A 38 -24.70 42.65 -83.02
N ASP A 39 -24.94 43.95 -82.80
CA ASP A 39 -24.15 44.81 -81.90
C ASP A 39 -24.74 44.85 -80.46
N PHE A 40 -25.60 43.91 -80.10
CA PHE A 40 -26.15 43.82 -78.75
C PHE A 40 -25.07 43.44 -77.73
N ASP A 41 -24.80 44.34 -76.77
CA ASP A 41 -23.79 44.15 -75.71
C ASP A 41 -24.39 44.16 -74.29
N GLY A 42 -25.72 44.20 -74.18
CA GLY A 42 -26.44 44.11 -72.91
C GLY A 42 -26.61 45.44 -72.16
N ARG A 43 -26.24 46.58 -72.77
CA ARG A 43 -26.50 47.90 -72.16
C ARG A 43 -27.99 48.16 -72.00
N GLN A 44 -28.34 48.87 -70.92
CA GLN A 44 -29.75 49.15 -70.58
C GLN A 44 -30.53 49.89 -71.69
N ASN A 45 -29.87 50.74 -72.47
CA ASN A 45 -30.48 51.47 -73.58
C ASN A 45 -30.79 50.60 -74.81
N GLN A 46 -30.30 49.35 -74.85
CA GLN A 46 -30.61 48.37 -75.88
C GLN A 46 -31.77 47.44 -75.46
N LEU A 47 -32.23 47.53 -74.21
CA LEU A 47 -33.30 46.71 -73.64
C LEU A 47 -34.65 47.44 -73.70
N ALA A 48 -35.74 46.68 -73.70
CA ALA A 48 -37.08 47.25 -73.54
C ALA A 48 -37.21 47.92 -72.18
N GLU A 49 -37.79 49.13 -72.14
CA GLU A 49 -37.93 49.93 -70.92
C GLU A 49 -38.67 49.17 -69.81
N GLN A 50 -39.80 48.53 -70.13
CA GLN A 50 -40.57 47.71 -69.19
C GLN A 50 -39.78 46.52 -68.62
N PHE A 51 -38.88 45.93 -69.43
CA PHE A 51 -38.00 44.86 -68.96
C PHE A 51 -36.99 45.39 -67.94
N VAL A 52 -36.38 46.55 -68.21
CA VAL A 52 -35.43 47.19 -67.30
C VAL A 52 -36.11 47.59 -65.98
N GLU A 53 -37.33 48.12 -66.05
CA GLU A 53 -38.14 48.43 -64.86
C GLU A 53 -38.39 47.19 -64.00
N HIS A 54 -38.83 46.08 -64.60
CA HIS A 54 -39.08 44.84 -63.86
C HIS A 54 -37.78 44.18 -63.37
N LEU A 55 -36.69 44.30 -64.10
CA LEU A 55 -35.37 43.83 -63.65
C LEU A 55 -34.91 44.57 -62.39
N LYS A 56 -35.13 45.89 -62.32
CA LYS A 56 -34.86 46.70 -61.12
C LYS A 56 -35.72 46.30 -59.92
N LEU A 57 -36.88 45.67 -60.14
CA LEU A 57 -37.72 45.12 -59.08
C LEU A 57 -37.32 43.67 -58.71
N LEU A 58 -36.98 42.85 -59.72
CA LEU A 58 -36.67 41.44 -59.55
C LEU A 58 -35.33 41.23 -58.83
N VAL A 59 -34.28 41.97 -59.18
CA VAL A 59 -32.95 41.77 -58.59
C VAL A 59 -32.97 41.99 -57.07
N PRO A 60 -33.50 43.11 -56.53
CA PRO A 60 -33.67 43.25 -55.09
C PRO A 60 -34.62 42.21 -54.50
N ARG A 61 -35.66 41.78 -55.24
CA ARG A 61 -36.53 40.69 -54.78
C ARG A 61 -35.81 39.38 -54.56
N LEU A 62 -34.73 39.09 -55.30
CA LEU A 62 -33.95 37.86 -55.17
C LEU A 62 -32.72 38.01 -54.25
N LEU A 63 -32.08 39.17 -54.23
CA LEU A 63 -30.73 39.35 -53.67
C LEU A 63 -30.62 40.43 -52.59
N ALA A 64 -31.71 41.12 -52.21
CA ALA A 64 -31.67 42.02 -51.07
C ALA A 64 -31.29 41.25 -49.79
N PRO A 65 -30.52 41.85 -48.86
CA PRO A 65 -30.04 41.17 -47.66
C PRO A 65 -31.15 40.46 -46.86
N GLU A 66 -32.33 41.07 -46.76
CA GLU A 66 -33.48 40.56 -46.02
C GLU A 66 -34.21 39.41 -46.74
N ARG A 67 -33.85 39.14 -47.99
CA ARG A 67 -34.44 38.10 -48.86
C ARG A 67 -33.48 36.96 -49.19
N LEU A 68 -32.24 37.03 -48.71
CA LEU A 68 -31.28 35.95 -48.88
C LEU A 68 -31.73 34.74 -48.04
N VAL A 69 -31.99 33.63 -48.73
CA VAL A 69 -32.33 32.37 -48.08
C VAL A 69 -31.05 31.63 -47.74
N GLU A 70 -30.76 31.47 -46.44
CA GLU A 70 -29.62 30.70 -45.99
C GLU A 70 -29.79 29.22 -46.33
N LYS A 71 -28.75 28.62 -46.90
CA LYS A 71 -28.77 27.19 -47.20
C LYS A 71 -28.76 26.41 -45.88
N ARG A 72 -29.81 25.61 -45.63
CA ARG A 72 -29.86 24.71 -44.47
C ARG A 72 -28.85 23.58 -44.60
N SER A 73 -28.27 23.20 -43.46
CA SER A 73 -27.36 22.06 -43.30
C SER A 73 -28.09 20.75 -43.59
N ALA A 74 -27.40 19.85 -44.28
CA ALA A 74 -27.86 18.48 -44.48
C ALA A 74 -27.62 17.63 -43.21
N GLY A 75 -26.57 17.92 -42.44
CA GLY A 75 -26.21 17.17 -41.23
C GLY A 75 -26.78 17.71 -39.92
N ARG A 76 -27.11 19.01 -39.85
CA ARG A 76 -27.66 19.67 -38.64
C ARG A 76 -29.03 20.25 -38.95
N ARG A 77 -30.07 19.52 -38.58
CA ARG A 77 -31.44 19.86 -38.96
C ARG A 77 -31.83 21.26 -38.48
N GLY A 78 -32.32 22.08 -39.41
CA GLY A 78 -32.80 23.43 -39.13
C GLY A 78 -31.69 24.49 -38.97
N GLN A 79 -30.42 24.11 -38.97
CA GLN A 79 -29.30 25.05 -38.87
C GLN A 79 -28.75 25.47 -40.24
N PRO A 80 -28.06 26.61 -40.34
CA PRO A 80 -27.33 26.99 -41.54
C PRO A 80 -26.19 26.03 -41.87
N ALA A 81 -25.99 25.76 -43.16
CA ALA A 81 -24.86 25.01 -43.68
C ALA A 81 -23.59 25.87 -43.60
N THR A 82 -22.46 25.25 -43.27
CA THR A 82 -21.16 25.93 -43.36
C THR A 82 -20.62 25.87 -44.79
N GLY A 83 -19.73 26.78 -45.15
CA GLY A 83 -19.05 26.74 -46.45
C GLY A 83 -18.30 25.42 -46.69
N GLU A 84 -17.66 24.89 -45.64
CA GLU A 84 -16.99 23.58 -45.69
C GLU A 84 -17.97 22.44 -45.98
N GLU A 85 -19.13 22.44 -45.32
CA GLU A 85 -20.18 21.46 -45.56
C GLU A 85 -20.65 21.48 -47.02
N LEU A 86 -20.83 22.67 -47.59
CA LEU A 86 -21.22 22.83 -48.99
C LEU A 86 -20.14 22.33 -49.96
N VAL A 87 -18.87 22.64 -49.71
CA VAL A 87 -17.76 22.14 -50.54
C VAL A 87 -17.71 20.62 -50.52
N ARG A 88 -17.88 20.01 -49.35
CA ARG A 88 -17.90 18.55 -49.21
C ARG A 88 -19.09 17.94 -49.93
N LEU A 89 -20.28 18.54 -49.77
CA LEU A 89 -21.49 18.12 -50.47
C LEU A 89 -21.32 18.18 -52.00
N PHE A 90 -20.73 19.27 -52.52
CA PHE A 90 -20.41 19.37 -53.95
C PHE A 90 -19.46 18.27 -54.42
N ARG A 91 -18.41 17.97 -53.65
CA ARG A 91 -17.48 16.88 -53.98
C ARG A 91 -18.19 15.53 -54.04
N THR A 92 -19.09 15.26 -53.09
CA THR A 92 -19.90 14.03 -53.07
C THR A 92 -20.78 13.94 -54.32
N TYR A 93 -21.52 14.99 -54.67
CA TYR A 93 -22.33 15.00 -55.88
C TYR A 93 -21.50 14.83 -57.16
N MET A 94 -20.42 15.59 -57.30
CA MET A 94 -19.54 15.49 -58.47
C MET A 94 -18.91 14.11 -58.62
N ALA A 95 -18.65 13.39 -57.52
CA ALA A 95 -18.21 12.01 -57.58
C ALA A 95 -19.27 11.09 -58.21
N ALA A 96 -20.53 11.15 -57.79
CA ALA A 96 -21.58 10.33 -58.41
C ALA A 96 -21.85 10.69 -59.88
N PHE A 97 -21.84 11.98 -60.24
CA PHE A 97 -22.05 12.38 -61.63
C PHE A 97 -20.97 11.82 -62.56
N ARG A 98 -19.73 11.63 -62.08
CA ARG A 98 -18.64 11.05 -62.87
C ARG A 98 -18.77 9.55 -63.11
N GLU A 99 -19.51 8.84 -62.27
CA GLU A 99 -19.65 7.38 -62.34
C GLU A 99 -20.70 6.92 -63.38
N ASN A 100 -21.37 7.84 -64.10
CA ASN A 100 -22.30 7.56 -65.21
C ASN A 100 -23.32 6.43 -64.91
N LYS A 101 -23.92 6.46 -63.72
CA LYS A 101 -24.92 5.46 -63.31
C LYS A 101 -26.26 5.73 -63.99
N ASP A 102 -26.86 4.67 -64.54
CA ASP A 102 -28.14 4.73 -65.25
C ASP A 102 -29.30 5.29 -64.38
N ASP A 103 -29.21 5.13 -63.05
CA ASP A 103 -30.20 5.60 -62.06
C ASP A 103 -29.69 6.75 -61.19
N LEU A 104 -29.29 7.85 -61.84
CA LEU A 104 -28.73 9.04 -61.19
C LEU A 104 -29.61 9.65 -60.08
N PRO A 105 -30.95 9.79 -60.22
CA PRO A 105 -31.79 10.32 -59.14
C PRO A 105 -31.78 9.47 -57.86
N THR A 106 -31.87 8.14 -58.00
CA THR A 106 -31.82 7.20 -56.88
C THR A 106 -30.47 7.26 -56.18
N THR A 107 -29.39 7.27 -56.97
CA THR A 107 -28.01 7.40 -56.48
C THR A 107 -27.82 8.68 -55.66
N LEU A 108 -28.37 9.81 -56.11
CA LEU A 108 -28.24 11.10 -55.40
C LEU A 108 -28.98 11.08 -54.04
N VAL A 109 -30.15 10.45 -53.96
CA VAL A 109 -30.89 10.32 -52.69
C VAL A 109 -30.14 9.42 -51.71
N GLU A 110 -29.62 8.28 -52.17
CA GLU A 110 -28.80 7.38 -51.35
C GLU A 110 -27.54 8.06 -50.82
N MET A 111 -26.83 8.79 -51.68
CA MET A 111 -25.65 9.54 -51.26
C MET A 111 -25.97 10.64 -50.26
N MET A 112 -27.09 11.34 -50.43
CA MET A 112 -27.55 12.31 -49.45
C MET A 112 -27.93 11.67 -48.12
N GLY A 113 -28.58 10.51 -48.18
CA GLY A 113 -28.84 9.67 -47.02
C GLY A 113 -27.55 9.30 -46.30
N ARG A 114 -26.53 8.85 -47.02
CA ARG A 114 -25.22 8.50 -46.47
C ARG A 114 -24.52 9.71 -45.87
N PHE A 115 -24.44 10.83 -46.59
CA PHE A 115 -23.81 12.06 -46.12
C PHE A 115 -24.47 12.57 -44.83
N THR A 116 -25.80 12.65 -44.81
CA THR A 116 -26.57 13.12 -43.65
C THR A 116 -26.38 12.17 -42.46
N SER A 117 -26.45 10.87 -42.71
CA SER A 117 -26.26 9.85 -41.69
C SER A 117 -24.84 9.93 -41.11
N ASP A 118 -23.82 10.09 -41.95
CA ASP A 118 -22.42 10.20 -41.50
C ASP A 118 -22.16 11.45 -40.66
N GLU A 119 -22.76 12.59 -41.01
CA GLU A 119 -22.64 13.80 -40.20
C GLU A 119 -23.38 13.67 -38.87
N THR A 120 -24.58 13.08 -38.88
CA THR A 120 -25.32 12.81 -37.65
C THR A 120 -24.56 11.83 -36.75
N ARG A 121 -23.92 10.81 -37.34
CA ARG A 121 -23.06 9.85 -36.63
C ARG A 121 -21.91 10.55 -35.92
N LYS A 122 -21.18 11.45 -36.61
CA LYS A 122 -20.07 12.19 -36.01
C LYS A 122 -20.54 13.01 -34.83
N MET A 123 -21.64 13.75 -34.99
CA MET A 123 -22.25 14.52 -33.90
C MET A 123 -22.63 13.62 -32.71
N ALA A 124 -23.33 12.52 -32.96
CA ALA A 124 -23.74 11.59 -31.90
C ALA A 124 -22.54 10.96 -31.18
N PHE A 125 -21.47 10.64 -31.90
CA PHE A 125 -20.24 10.09 -31.32
C PHE A 125 -19.52 11.11 -30.43
N GLU A 126 -19.45 12.39 -30.84
CA GLU A 126 -18.90 13.44 -29.98
C GLU A 126 -19.79 13.69 -28.74
N LEU A 127 -21.10 13.56 -28.87
CA LEU A 127 -22.05 13.61 -27.74
C LEU A 127 -21.75 12.50 -26.72
N TYR A 128 -21.54 11.27 -27.20
CA TYR A 128 -21.11 10.14 -26.36
C TYR A 128 -19.81 10.45 -25.62
N LYS A 129 -18.78 10.94 -26.33
CA LYS A 129 -17.49 11.27 -25.70
C LYS A 129 -17.66 12.33 -24.62
N SER A 130 -18.31 13.43 -24.94
CA SER A 130 -18.53 14.53 -24.00
C SER A 130 -19.29 14.09 -22.75
N ALA A 131 -20.30 13.22 -22.90
CA ALA A 131 -21.07 12.69 -21.78
C ALA A 131 -20.23 11.75 -20.90
N MET A 132 -19.37 10.91 -21.51
CA MET A 132 -18.43 10.05 -20.78
C MET A 132 -17.36 10.87 -20.06
N ASP A 133 -16.70 11.79 -20.76
CA ASP A 133 -15.65 12.64 -20.21
C ASP A 133 -16.17 13.45 -19.02
N SER A 134 -17.34 14.08 -19.14
CA SER A 134 -17.95 14.85 -18.04
C SER A 134 -18.23 13.99 -16.81
N LYS A 135 -18.66 12.74 -16.99
CA LYS A 135 -18.93 11.80 -15.89
C LYS A 135 -17.64 11.29 -15.25
N ILE A 136 -16.59 11.06 -16.04
CA ILE A 136 -15.29 10.62 -15.53
C ILE A 136 -14.59 11.76 -14.80
N GLU A 137 -14.58 12.98 -15.35
CA GLU A 137 -13.96 14.16 -14.74
C GLU A 137 -14.58 14.52 -13.38
N TYR A 138 -15.86 14.21 -13.16
CA TYR A 138 -16.52 14.40 -11.87
C TYR A 138 -15.87 13.59 -10.74
N HIS A 139 -15.27 12.43 -11.05
CA HIS A 139 -14.62 11.58 -10.07
C HIS A 139 -13.10 11.82 -10.13
N GLU A 140 -12.49 12.31 -9.05
CA GLU A 140 -11.05 12.56 -8.95
C GLU A 140 -10.20 11.27 -8.85
N GLY A 141 -10.51 10.22 -9.63
CA GLY A 141 -9.81 8.94 -9.58
C GLY A 141 -10.38 7.86 -10.50
N CYS A 142 -9.97 6.61 -10.28
CA CYS A 142 -10.54 5.48 -10.99
C CYS A 142 -11.96 5.15 -10.49
N LEU A 143 -12.78 4.69 -11.42
CA LEU A 143 -14.15 4.26 -11.19
C LEU A 143 -14.22 2.75 -10.95
N GLU A 144 -15.26 2.34 -10.24
CA GLU A 144 -15.66 0.93 -10.20
C GLU A 144 -16.15 0.48 -11.60
N ASP A 145 -15.84 -0.76 -11.99
CA ASP A 145 -16.18 -1.27 -13.32
C ASP A 145 -17.68 -1.29 -13.59
N SER A 146 -18.47 -1.55 -12.56
CA SER A 146 -19.94 -1.53 -12.60
C SER A 146 -20.47 -0.12 -12.92
N LEU A 147 -19.87 0.91 -12.30
CA LEU A 147 -20.22 2.31 -12.46
C LEU A 147 -19.75 2.86 -13.82
N LEU A 148 -18.52 2.55 -14.23
CA LEU A 148 -18.02 2.93 -15.55
C LEU A 148 -18.90 2.34 -16.67
N LYS A 149 -19.31 1.09 -16.52
CA LYS A 149 -20.22 0.42 -17.46
C LYS A 149 -21.62 1.03 -17.48
N SER A 150 -22.14 1.47 -16.33
CA SER A 150 -23.45 2.13 -16.28
C SER A 150 -23.41 3.48 -16.98
N TYR A 151 -22.36 4.28 -16.76
CA TYR A 151 -22.13 5.54 -17.46
C TYR A 151 -22.00 5.36 -18.97
N HIS A 152 -21.24 4.36 -19.40
CA HIS A 152 -21.16 3.98 -20.80
C HIS A 152 -22.54 3.62 -21.38
N SER A 153 -23.32 2.80 -20.68
CA SER A 153 -24.62 2.36 -21.18
C SER A 153 -25.58 3.55 -21.36
N GLU A 154 -25.60 4.47 -20.40
CA GLU A 154 -26.41 5.69 -20.47
C GLU A 154 -25.96 6.63 -21.58
N ALA A 155 -24.66 6.93 -21.68
CA ALA A 155 -24.10 7.79 -22.72
C ALA A 155 -24.30 7.20 -24.12
N LYS A 156 -24.16 5.87 -24.27
CA LYS A 156 -24.45 5.16 -25.51
C LYS A 156 -25.93 5.31 -25.88
N SER A 157 -26.84 5.06 -24.94
CA SER A 157 -28.28 5.23 -25.18
C SER A 157 -28.63 6.66 -25.60
N GLU A 158 -28.04 7.67 -24.97
CA GLU A 158 -28.22 9.07 -25.32
C GLU A 158 -27.73 9.38 -26.74
N ALA A 159 -26.52 8.93 -27.09
CA ALA A 159 -25.95 9.14 -28.42
C ALA A 159 -26.77 8.46 -29.53
N ILE A 160 -27.24 7.23 -29.30
CA ILE A 160 -28.10 6.52 -30.26
C ILE A 160 -29.46 7.21 -30.39
N ALA A 161 -30.07 7.64 -29.29
CA ALA A 161 -31.32 8.39 -29.34
C ALA A 161 -31.17 9.73 -30.09
N ALA A 162 -30.04 10.43 -29.91
CA ALA A 162 -29.72 11.65 -30.64
C ALA A 162 -29.56 11.37 -32.15
N TYR A 163 -28.88 10.28 -32.51
CA TYR A 163 -28.76 9.86 -33.90
C TYR A 163 -30.12 9.57 -34.54
N ASP A 164 -30.95 8.76 -33.88
CA ASP A 164 -32.27 8.36 -34.38
C ASP A 164 -33.23 9.56 -34.49
N LYS A 165 -33.08 10.56 -33.62
CA LYS A 165 -33.89 11.78 -33.62
C LYS A 165 -33.51 12.75 -34.75
N GLU A 166 -32.22 12.99 -34.93
CA GLU A 166 -31.72 14.02 -35.86
C GLU A 166 -31.58 13.50 -37.30
N ASN A 167 -31.36 12.19 -37.49
CA ASN A 167 -31.25 11.60 -38.82
C ASN A 167 -32.62 11.34 -39.46
N GLN A 168 -33.01 12.21 -40.40
CA GLN A 168 -34.28 12.11 -41.12
C GLN A 168 -34.48 10.81 -41.91
N TYR A 169 -33.40 10.10 -42.26
CA TYR A 169 -33.46 8.88 -43.05
C TYR A 169 -33.78 7.63 -42.20
N VAL A 170 -33.73 7.73 -40.86
CA VAL A 170 -34.07 6.62 -39.94
C VAL A 170 -35.57 6.29 -39.97
N ARG A 171 -36.43 7.30 -40.12
CA ARG A 171 -37.91 7.11 -40.13
C ARG A 171 -38.42 6.38 -41.37
N ASN A 172 -37.64 6.37 -42.46
CA ASN A 172 -37.98 5.72 -43.73
C ASN A 172 -37.15 4.44 -43.93
N ASN A 173 -36.95 3.66 -42.87
CA ASN A 173 -36.09 2.47 -42.82
C ASN A 173 -36.40 1.43 -43.93
N ALA A 174 -37.64 1.38 -44.41
CA ALA A 174 -38.07 0.50 -45.50
C ALA A 174 -37.56 0.93 -46.90
N SER A 175 -37.06 2.16 -47.06
CA SER A 175 -36.58 2.71 -48.34
C SER A 175 -35.06 2.87 -48.41
N PHE A 176 -34.35 2.93 -47.28
CA PHE A 176 -32.90 3.15 -47.25
C PHE A 176 -32.23 2.46 -46.05
N ALA A 177 -31.59 1.30 -46.27
CA ALA A 177 -30.81 0.57 -45.26
C ALA A 177 -29.57 1.34 -44.75
N ILE A 178 -29.18 2.41 -45.46
CA ILE A 178 -27.98 3.22 -45.21
C ILE A 178 -27.97 3.80 -43.78
N ALA A 179 -29.10 4.29 -43.27
CA ALA A 179 -29.14 4.87 -41.93
C ALA A 179 -28.88 3.83 -40.83
N ALA A 180 -29.32 2.58 -41.04
CA ALA A 180 -29.05 1.46 -40.14
C ALA A 180 -27.58 1.02 -40.23
N GLU A 181 -27.00 0.90 -41.44
CA GLU A 181 -25.57 0.60 -41.62
C GLU A 181 -24.68 1.62 -40.89
N VAL A 182 -24.96 2.92 -41.06
CA VAL A 182 -24.18 3.98 -40.40
C VAL A 182 -24.39 3.97 -38.88
N ARG A 183 -25.57 3.56 -38.40
CA ARG A 183 -25.83 3.35 -36.97
C ARG A 183 -25.00 2.19 -36.41
N GLU A 184 -24.87 1.08 -37.12
CA GLU A 184 -23.99 -0.02 -36.68
C GLU A 184 -22.52 0.45 -36.58
N ILE A 185 -22.07 1.28 -37.53
CA ILE A 185 -20.75 1.91 -37.46
C ILE A 185 -20.64 2.85 -36.24
N LEU A 186 -21.69 3.61 -35.89
CA LEU A 186 -21.73 4.42 -34.68
C LEU A 186 -21.54 3.55 -33.43
N GLU A 187 -22.37 2.51 -33.28
CA GLU A 187 -22.32 1.59 -32.14
C GLU A 187 -20.94 0.94 -32.03
N LYS A 188 -20.35 0.49 -33.13
CA LYS A 188 -18.99 -0.06 -33.16
C LYS A 188 -17.94 0.96 -32.69
N ASN A 189 -17.98 2.20 -33.18
CA ASN A 189 -17.05 3.25 -32.73
C ASN A 189 -17.20 3.54 -31.23
N ILE A 190 -18.44 3.51 -30.71
CA ILE A 190 -18.73 3.71 -29.28
C ILE A 190 -18.09 2.58 -28.46
N GLU A 191 -18.26 1.32 -28.86
CA GLU A 191 -17.66 0.17 -28.16
C GLU A 191 -16.13 0.19 -28.22
N GLU A 192 -15.54 0.49 -29.37
CA GLU A 192 -14.08 0.62 -29.52
C GLU A 192 -13.54 1.74 -28.63
N HIS A 193 -14.22 2.88 -28.57
CA HIS A 193 -13.82 3.99 -27.73
C HIS A 193 -14.07 3.72 -26.24
N TYR A 194 -15.10 2.94 -25.89
CA TYR A 194 -15.29 2.45 -24.53
C TYR A 194 -14.11 1.61 -24.05
N GLY A 195 -13.53 0.77 -24.91
CA GLY A 195 -12.30 0.04 -24.59
C GLY A 195 -11.15 0.96 -24.17
N ILE A 196 -11.04 2.14 -24.78
CA ILE A 196 -10.04 3.16 -24.39
C ILE A 196 -10.33 3.71 -22.98
N TYR A 197 -11.59 3.98 -22.64
CA TYR A 197 -11.96 4.41 -21.29
C TYR A 197 -11.68 3.35 -20.24
N VAL A 198 -11.96 2.07 -20.53
CA VAL A 198 -11.64 0.95 -19.64
C VAL A 198 -10.13 0.88 -19.41
N GLN A 199 -9.32 0.92 -20.48
CA GLN A 199 -7.86 0.88 -20.35
C GLN A 199 -7.34 2.04 -19.49
N LYS A 200 -7.80 3.28 -19.73
CA LYS A 200 -7.42 4.44 -18.92
C LYS A 200 -7.81 4.27 -17.46
N ASN A 201 -9.00 3.72 -17.18
CA ASN A 201 -9.46 3.46 -15.82
C ASN A 201 -8.57 2.44 -15.10
N ASP A 202 -8.18 1.36 -15.79
CA ASP A 202 -7.28 0.33 -15.26
C ASP A 202 -5.86 0.87 -15.01
N GLU A 203 -5.34 1.70 -15.90
CA GLU A 203 -4.07 2.42 -15.69
C GLU A 203 -4.11 3.29 -14.42
N MET A 204 -5.25 3.95 -14.16
CA MET A 204 -5.45 4.71 -12.92
C MET A 204 -5.51 3.80 -11.68
N LYS A 205 -6.17 2.63 -11.76
CA LYS A 205 -6.16 1.65 -10.65
C LYS A 205 -4.75 1.18 -10.32
N ILE A 206 -3.94 0.85 -11.33
CA ILE A 206 -2.55 0.43 -11.15
C ILE A 206 -1.74 1.53 -10.49
N LYS A 207 -1.85 2.77 -10.97
CA LYS A 207 -1.18 3.93 -10.38
C LYS A 207 -1.59 4.15 -8.92
N GLY A 208 -2.89 3.99 -8.62
CA GLY A 208 -3.42 4.02 -7.28
C GLY A 208 -2.81 2.95 -6.37
N ARG A 209 -2.74 1.70 -6.85
CA ARG A 209 -2.12 0.58 -6.14
C ARG A 209 -0.66 0.84 -5.82
N VAL A 210 0.14 1.29 -6.79
CA VAL A 210 1.55 1.64 -6.59
C VAL A 210 1.70 2.68 -5.49
N LYS A 211 0.84 3.71 -5.47
CA LYS A 211 0.86 4.73 -4.41
C LYS A 211 0.53 4.13 -3.04
N CYS A 212 -0.48 3.26 -2.94
CA CYS A 212 -0.79 2.55 -1.70
C CYS A 212 0.38 1.68 -1.23
N GLU A 213 1.01 0.93 -2.15
CA GLU A 213 2.19 0.10 -1.85
C GLU A 213 3.38 0.94 -1.35
N GLU A 214 3.63 2.12 -1.95
CA GLU A 214 4.65 3.06 -1.45
C GLU A 214 4.34 3.57 -0.04
N THR A 215 3.09 3.91 0.25
CA THR A 215 2.69 4.33 1.61
C THR A 215 2.75 3.18 2.62
N SER A 216 2.44 1.96 2.20
CA SER A 216 2.57 0.74 3.01
C SER A 216 4.02 0.49 3.36
N LYS A 217 4.94 0.60 2.40
CA LYS A 217 6.38 0.50 2.66
C LYS A 217 6.87 1.52 3.68
N LYS A 218 6.45 2.79 3.57
CA LYS A 218 6.80 3.84 4.54
C LYS A 218 6.23 3.55 5.94
N ALA A 219 5.01 3.02 6.02
CA ALA A 219 4.41 2.61 7.29
C ALA A 219 5.15 1.43 7.92
N PHE A 220 5.62 0.47 7.12
CA PHE A 220 6.45 -0.63 7.58
C PHE A 220 7.82 -0.14 8.10
N GLU A 221 8.49 0.75 7.38
CA GLU A 221 9.75 1.37 7.83
C GLU A 221 9.56 2.15 9.15
N LEU A 222 8.39 2.79 9.33
CA LEU A 222 8.03 3.43 10.60
C LEU A 222 7.87 2.40 11.73
N TYR A 223 7.23 1.27 11.47
CA TYR A 223 7.12 0.17 12.43
C TYR A 223 8.49 -0.33 12.90
N GLU A 224 9.40 -0.64 11.96
CA GLU A 224 10.76 -1.08 12.27
C GLU A 224 11.49 -0.05 13.13
N LYS A 225 11.44 1.23 12.73
CA LYS A 225 12.10 2.32 13.46
C LYS A 225 11.56 2.49 14.88
N THR A 226 10.24 2.43 15.07
CA THR A 226 9.62 2.56 16.39
C THR A 226 9.95 1.35 17.27
N MET A 227 9.95 0.14 16.71
CA MET A 227 10.34 -1.08 17.43
C MET A 227 11.81 -1.05 17.85
N ASP A 228 12.70 -0.75 16.92
CA ASP A 228 14.15 -0.67 17.20
C ASP A 228 14.41 0.37 18.30
N SER A 229 13.81 1.56 18.21
CA SER A 229 13.96 2.59 19.24
C SER A 229 13.44 2.16 20.61
N LYS A 230 12.32 1.42 20.67
CA LYS A 230 11.76 0.92 21.95
C LYS A 230 12.65 -0.17 22.54
N ILE A 231 13.19 -1.07 21.71
CA ILE A 231 14.09 -2.14 22.15
C ILE A 231 15.46 -1.59 22.60
N GLU A 232 16.06 -0.69 21.82
CA GLU A 232 17.35 -0.06 22.16
C GLU A 232 17.29 0.69 23.49
N SER A 233 16.16 1.33 23.79
CA SER A 233 15.96 2.07 25.03
C SER A 233 16.07 1.21 26.31
N HIS A 234 16.03 -0.12 26.18
CA HIS A 234 16.02 -1.04 27.32
C HIS A 234 17.34 -1.81 27.52
N GLU A 235 18.35 -1.59 26.65
CA GLU A 235 19.73 -2.15 26.68
C GLU A 235 19.88 -3.69 26.87
N ARG A 236 18.79 -4.42 27.12
CA ARG A 236 18.75 -5.83 27.56
C ARG A 236 17.42 -6.47 27.16
N CYS A 237 17.34 -7.80 27.28
CA CYS A 237 16.13 -8.56 26.95
C CYS A 237 14.90 -8.13 27.75
N LEU A 238 13.76 -8.09 27.06
CA LEU A 238 12.46 -7.72 27.60
C LEU A 238 11.69 -8.95 28.05
N GLU A 239 10.85 -8.74 29.07
CA GLU A 239 9.75 -9.66 29.36
C GLU A 239 8.76 -9.71 28.18
N ASP A 240 8.16 -10.87 27.95
CA ASP A 240 7.28 -11.09 26.80
C ASP A 240 6.07 -10.15 26.79
N SER A 241 5.54 -9.81 27.97
CA SER A 241 4.44 -8.84 28.14
C SER A 241 4.80 -7.45 27.60
N LEU A 242 6.01 -6.98 27.89
CA LEU A 242 6.51 -5.68 27.45
C LEU A 242 6.86 -5.68 25.96
N LEU A 243 7.46 -6.77 25.47
CA LEU A 243 7.75 -6.90 24.03
C LEU A 243 6.46 -6.87 23.20
N ASN A 244 5.43 -7.60 23.65
CA ASN A 244 4.10 -7.58 23.03
C ASN A 244 3.45 -6.18 23.08
N SER A 245 3.64 -5.42 24.18
CA SER A 245 3.17 -4.03 24.28
C SER A 245 3.89 -3.12 23.30
N CYS A 246 5.22 -3.25 23.17
CA CYS A 246 6.00 -2.47 22.21
C CYS A 246 5.53 -2.75 20.78
N HIS A 247 5.29 -4.02 20.45
CA HIS A 247 4.78 -4.44 19.15
C HIS A 247 3.39 -3.87 18.87
N SER A 248 2.44 -4.02 19.79
CA SER A 248 1.05 -3.57 19.57
C SER A 248 0.96 -2.06 19.35
N GLU A 249 1.72 -1.28 20.13
CA GLU A 249 1.80 0.17 19.95
C GLU A 249 2.45 0.55 18.61
N SER A 250 3.60 -0.05 18.28
CA SER A 250 4.33 0.26 17.04
C SER A 250 3.52 -0.13 15.80
N LYS A 251 2.82 -1.27 15.87
CA LYS A 251 1.88 -1.72 14.84
C LYS A 251 0.73 -0.71 14.68
N SER A 252 0.12 -0.28 15.79
CA SER A 252 -0.96 0.71 15.78
C SER A 252 -0.52 2.04 15.16
N GLU A 253 0.67 2.53 15.50
CA GLU A 253 1.27 3.74 14.91
C GLU A 253 1.44 3.60 13.39
N ALA A 254 2.00 2.48 12.92
CA ALA A 254 2.20 2.22 11.50
C ALA A 254 0.88 2.12 10.71
N ILE A 255 -0.09 1.36 11.21
CA ILE A 255 -1.41 1.22 10.58
C ILE A 255 -2.13 2.57 10.54
N THR A 256 -2.04 3.37 11.61
CA THR A 256 -2.62 4.71 11.64
C THR A 256 -1.97 5.62 10.60
N ALA A 257 -0.64 5.60 10.48
CA ALA A 257 0.08 6.38 9.48
C ALA A 257 -0.31 5.98 8.04
N TYR A 258 -0.46 4.68 7.78
CA TYR A 258 -0.94 4.15 6.50
C TYR A 258 -2.36 4.64 6.17
N ASN A 259 -3.28 4.51 7.14
CA ASN A 259 -4.68 4.91 6.95
C ASN A 259 -4.80 6.42 6.72
N MET A 260 -4.05 7.24 7.47
CA MET A 260 -4.03 8.70 7.27
C MET A 260 -3.50 9.10 5.89
N ALA A 261 -2.43 8.44 5.42
CA ALA A 261 -1.87 8.70 4.09
C ALA A 261 -2.85 8.34 2.95
N ASN A 262 -3.76 7.40 3.20
CA ASN A 262 -4.73 6.89 2.23
C ASN A 262 -6.18 7.32 2.50
N GLN A 263 -6.41 8.33 3.36
CA GLN A 263 -7.76 8.78 3.73
C GLN A 263 -8.64 9.19 2.52
N TYR A 264 -8.02 9.66 1.43
CA TYR A 264 -8.71 10.05 0.20
C TYR A 264 -9.22 8.87 -0.64
N ALA A 265 -8.82 7.63 -0.29
CA ALA A 265 -9.30 6.43 -0.99
C ALA A 265 -10.74 6.06 -0.60
N CYS A 266 -11.26 6.58 0.52
CA CYS A 266 -12.57 6.21 1.08
C CYS A 266 -13.79 6.51 0.21
N GLU A 267 -13.66 7.31 -0.84
CA GLU A 267 -14.78 7.72 -1.70
C GLU A 267 -14.81 7.01 -3.07
N ASN A 268 -13.86 6.10 -3.36
CA ASN A 268 -13.67 5.54 -4.71
C ASN A 268 -13.25 4.06 -4.74
N ALA A 269 -13.11 3.50 -5.95
CA ALA A 269 -12.57 2.15 -6.20
C ALA A 269 -11.17 1.91 -5.59
N LEU A 270 -10.44 2.98 -5.26
CA LEU A 270 -9.18 2.94 -4.53
C LEU A 270 -9.32 2.44 -3.09
N PHE A 271 -10.52 2.51 -2.48
CA PHE A 271 -10.76 2.01 -1.13
C PHE A 271 -10.44 0.52 -1.01
N VAL A 272 -10.91 -0.28 -1.98
CA VAL A 272 -10.70 -1.73 -1.99
C VAL A 272 -9.20 -2.03 -2.11
N ILE A 273 -8.50 -1.34 -3.01
CA ILE A 273 -7.05 -1.48 -3.20
C ILE A 273 -6.29 -1.10 -1.92
N ALA A 274 -6.67 0.01 -1.28
CA ALA A 274 -6.05 0.45 -0.04
C ALA A 274 -6.28 -0.54 1.11
N ALA A 275 -7.47 -1.15 1.19
CA ALA A 275 -7.77 -2.18 2.18
C ALA A 275 -6.92 -3.44 1.96
N GLU A 276 -6.85 -3.96 0.73
CA GLU A 276 -6.00 -5.11 0.37
C GLU A 276 -4.53 -4.89 0.73
N VAL A 277 -3.98 -3.73 0.37
CA VAL A 277 -2.59 -3.38 0.69
C VAL A 277 -2.38 -3.18 2.20
N GLY A 278 -3.41 -2.73 2.93
CA GLY A 278 -3.40 -2.62 4.38
C GLY A 278 -3.34 -3.98 5.09
N GLU A 279 -4.09 -4.98 4.61
CA GLU A 279 -4.02 -6.36 5.13
C GLU A 279 -2.64 -6.99 4.88
N ILE A 280 -2.05 -6.74 3.71
CA ILE A 280 -0.68 -7.17 3.39
C ILE A 280 0.33 -6.50 4.34
N LEU A 281 0.18 -5.20 4.62
CA LEU A 281 1.03 -4.49 5.58
C LEU A 281 0.96 -5.13 6.97
N GLU A 282 -0.25 -5.37 7.47
CA GLU A 282 -0.47 -6.00 8.77
C GLU A 282 0.17 -7.39 8.84
N THR A 283 0.01 -8.19 7.78
CA THR A 283 0.63 -9.51 7.68
C THR A 283 2.16 -9.43 7.72
N ASN A 284 2.76 -8.51 6.96
CA ASN A 284 4.21 -8.30 6.97
C ASN A 284 4.73 -7.86 8.35
N ILE A 285 3.97 -7.03 9.06
CA ILE A 285 4.31 -6.58 10.43
C ILE A 285 4.31 -7.77 11.40
N GLU A 286 3.31 -8.64 11.35
CA GLU A 286 3.22 -9.84 12.19
C GLU A 286 4.36 -10.84 11.89
N GLU A 287 4.67 -11.07 10.62
CA GLU A 287 5.79 -11.92 10.22
C GLU A 287 7.12 -11.34 10.71
N HIS A 288 7.34 -10.04 10.54
CA HIS A 288 8.57 -9.38 10.99
C HIS A 288 8.67 -9.34 12.52
N TYR A 289 7.55 -9.29 13.25
CA TYR A 289 7.56 -9.38 14.70
C TYR A 289 8.21 -10.68 15.20
N GLY A 290 8.06 -11.79 14.46
CA GLY A 290 8.76 -13.04 14.75
C GLY A 290 10.28 -12.89 14.82
N ILE A 291 10.87 -12.00 14.01
CA ILE A 291 12.31 -11.70 14.03
C ILE A 291 12.69 -10.99 15.34
N TYR A 292 11.86 -10.07 15.83
CA TYR A 292 12.10 -9.39 17.11
C TYR A 292 12.00 -10.33 18.30
N VAL A 293 11.05 -11.27 18.28
CA VAL A 293 10.94 -12.32 19.30
C VAL A 293 12.21 -13.17 19.34
N GLN A 294 12.69 -13.64 18.18
CA GLN A 294 13.94 -14.41 18.09
C GLN A 294 15.14 -13.62 18.62
N LYS A 295 15.30 -12.35 18.21
CA LYS A 295 16.37 -11.48 18.73
C LYS A 295 16.28 -11.31 20.25
N ASN A 296 15.07 -11.17 20.81
CA ASN A 296 14.88 -11.05 22.25
C ASN A 296 15.26 -12.34 22.99
N ASP A 297 14.89 -13.50 22.46
CA ASP A 297 15.23 -14.80 23.04
C ASP A 297 16.73 -15.09 22.98
N GLU A 298 17.41 -14.72 21.89
CA GLU A 298 18.87 -14.78 21.81
C GLU A 298 19.54 -13.90 22.90
N MET A 299 18.98 -12.72 23.17
CA MET A 299 19.46 -11.86 24.26
C MET A 299 19.22 -12.49 25.64
N LYS A 300 18.08 -13.15 25.85
CA LYS A 300 17.80 -13.91 27.10
C LYS A 300 18.84 -15.01 27.31
N ILE A 301 19.12 -15.82 26.28
CA ILE A 301 20.10 -16.92 26.36
C ILE A 301 21.50 -16.36 26.68
N LYS A 302 21.95 -15.33 25.96
CA LYS A 302 23.26 -14.69 26.21
C LYS A 302 23.36 -14.15 27.64
N GLY A 303 22.29 -13.56 28.15
CA GLY A 303 22.22 -13.07 29.52
C GLY A 303 22.25 -14.17 30.57
N LEU A 304 21.57 -15.30 30.34
CA LEU A 304 21.59 -16.46 31.22
C LEU A 304 23.00 -17.06 31.34
N VAL A 305 23.68 -17.26 30.20
CA VAL A 305 25.08 -17.73 30.18
C VAL A 305 25.99 -16.78 30.98
N LYS A 306 25.76 -15.46 30.88
CA LYS A 306 26.50 -14.46 31.65
C LYS A 306 26.21 -14.57 33.15
N CYS A 307 24.94 -14.73 33.56
CA CYS A 307 24.58 -14.94 34.96
C CYS A 307 25.27 -16.17 35.54
N GLU A 308 25.25 -17.30 34.84
CA GLU A 308 25.93 -18.54 35.26
C GLU A 308 27.45 -18.36 35.35
N ALA A 309 28.08 -17.69 34.38
CA ALA A 309 29.52 -17.40 34.42
C ALA A 309 29.90 -16.52 35.62
N THR A 310 29.11 -15.48 35.92
CA THR A 310 29.28 -14.63 37.09
C THR A 310 29.07 -15.41 38.39
N SER A 311 28.09 -16.33 38.43
CA SER A 311 27.86 -17.25 39.56
C SER A 311 29.08 -18.12 39.84
N ASN A 312 29.62 -18.77 38.81
CA ASN A 312 30.83 -19.59 38.91
C ASN A 312 32.04 -18.78 39.39
N LYS A 313 32.22 -17.55 38.87
CA LYS A 313 33.28 -16.64 39.31
C LYS A 313 33.12 -16.24 40.78
N ALA A 314 31.91 -15.95 41.24
CA ALA A 314 31.62 -15.65 42.64
C ALA A 314 31.88 -16.86 43.56
N PHE A 315 31.54 -18.07 43.12
CA PHE A 315 31.83 -19.30 43.85
C PHE A 315 33.33 -19.57 43.99
N GLU A 316 34.11 -19.37 42.93
CA GLU A 316 35.57 -19.49 42.99
C GLU A 316 36.22 -18.41 43.87
N LEU A 317 35.67 -17.18 43.88
CA LEU A 317 36.08 -16.15 44.83
C LEU A 317 35.85 -16.59 46.28
N TYR A 318 34.69 -17.19 46.57
CA TYR A 318 34.38 -17.75 47.88
C TYR A 318 35.40 -18.83 48.30
N LYS A 319 35.68 -19.80 47.43
CA LYS A 319 36.67 -20.87 47.71
C LYS A 319 38.04 -20.31 48.01
N LYS A 320 38.55 -19.44 47.12
CA LYS A 320 39.88 -18.84 47.28
C LYS A 320 40.00 -18.03 48.58
N ALA A 321 38.95 -17.29 48.94
CA ALA A 321 38.92 -16.53 50.18
C ALA A 321 38.88 -17.44 51.42
N MET A 322 38.14 -18.55 51.38
CA MET A 322 38.12 -19.55 52.46
C MET A 322 39.45 -20.28 52.57
N ASP A 323 40.01 -20.77 51.48
CA ASP A 323 41.31 -21.45 51.45
C ASP A 323 42.39 -20.56 52.04
N SER A 324 42.46 -19.28 51.62
CA SER A 324 43.42 -18.32 52.15
C SER A 324 43.24 -18.07 53.66
N LYS A 325 42.01 -17.95 54.16
CA LYS A 325 41.73 -17.79 55.59
C LYS A 325 42.09 -19.05 56.39
N ILE A 326 41.87 -20.24 55.83
CA ILE A 326 42.20 -21.52 56.48
C ILE A 326 43.71 -21.77 56.49
N GLU A 327 44.41 -21.57 55.37
CA GLU A 327 45.86 -21.76 55.24
C GLU A 327 46.67 -20.84 56.16
N SER A 328 46.13 -19.66 56.48
CA SER A 328 46.77 -18.74 57.44
C SER A 328 46.83 -19.29 58.88
N HIS A 329 46.18 -20.42 59.17
CA HIS A 329 46.18 -21.05 60.50
C HIS A 329 46.90 -22.41 60.44
N GLU A 330 48.03 -22.53 61.15
CA GLU A 330 48.81 -23.79 61.23
C GLU A 330 48.12 -24.93 62.03
N ARG A 331 46.95 -24.67 62.62
CA ARG A 331 46.18 -25.61 63.46
C ARG A 331 44.70 -25.57 63.12
N CYS A 332 43.97 -26.59 63.55
CA CYS A 332 42.50 -26.64 63.46
C CYS A 332 41.85 -25.38 64.05
N LEU A 333 40.86 -24.85 63.35
CA LEU A 333 40.11 -23.65 63.74
C LEU A 333 39.03 -24.00 64.77
N GLU A 334 38.77 -23.05 65.68
CA GLU A 334 37.59 -23.10 66.54
C GLU A 334 36.32 -22.94 65.69
N ASP A 335 35.25 -23.68 66.03
CA ASP A 335 34.04 -23.77 65.19
C ASP A 335 33.31 -22.43 65.03
N THR A 336 33.46 -21.53 66.00
CA THR A 336 32.94 -20.17 65.97
C THR A 336 33.68 -19.31 64.95
N LEU A 337 35.01 -19.45 64.87
CA LEU A 337 35.86 -18.69 63.96
C LEU A 337 35.65 -19.13 62.50
N LEU A 338 35.60 -20.45 62.26
CA LEU A 338 35.35 -21.02 60.93
C LEU A 338 33.98 -20.60 60.37
N ARG A 339 32.94 -20.60 61.22
CA ARG A 339 31.62 -20.05 60.86
C ARG A 339 31.67 -18.57 60.53
N SER A 340 32.43 -17.77 61.28
CA SER A 340 32.57 -16.34 60.98
C SER A 340 33.22 -16.11 59.62
N TYR A 341 34.27 -16.88 59.30
CA TYR A 341 34.96 -16.79 58.02
C TYR A 341 34.03 -17.14 56.87
N HIS A 342 33.28 -18.23 56.98
CA HIS A 342 32.27 -18.61 56.00
C HIS A 342 31.20 -17.53 55.81
N SER A 343 30.63 -17.00 56.89
CA SER A 343 29.59 -15.96 56.78
C SER A 343 30.09 -14.70 56.06
N GLY A 344 31.33 -14.27 56.34
CA GLY A 344 31.95 -13.12 55.70
C GLY A 344 32.25 -13.36 54.22
N THR A 345 32.91 -14.47 53.89
CA THR A 345 33.28 -14.78 52.49
C THR A 345 32.05 -15.11 51.63
N LYS A 346 31.02 -15.75 52.20
CA LYS A 346 29.72 -15.95 51.54
C LYS A 346 29.09 -14.60 51.18
N SER A 347 29.07 -13.66 52.13
CA SER A 347 28.52 -12.32 51.89
C SER A 347 29.28 -11.56 50.80
N GLU A 348 30.61 -11.62 50.79
CA GLU A 348 31.46 -11.02 49.76
C GLU A 348 31.15 -11.60 48.37
N ALA A 349 31.06 -12.93 48.25
CA ALA A 349 30.75 -13.61 46.99
C ALA A 349 29.35 -13.27 46.45
N ILE A 350 28.32 -13.29 47.31
CA ILE A 350 26.95 -12.92 46.92
C ILE A 350 26.89 -11.45 46.49
N THR A 351 27.61 -10.56 47.19
CA THR A 351 27.67 -9.14 46.82
C THR A 351 28.32 -8.95 45.46
N ALA A 352 29.43 -9.65 45.18
CA ALA A 352 30.08 -9.61 43.87
C ALA A 352 29.15 -10.09 42.74
N TYR A 353 28.40 -11.18 42.97
CA TYR A 353 27.38 -11.65 42.02
C TYR A 353 26.29 -10.60 41.76
N ASN A 354 25.72 -10.03 42.83
CA ASN A 354 24.64 -9.05 42.73
C ASN A 354 25.09 -7.76 42.03
N MET A 355 26.33 -7.32 42.24
CA MET A 355 26.88 -6.13 41.57
C MET A 355 26.99 -6.32 40.05
N GLU A 356 27.40 -7.50 39.60
CA GLU A 356 27.52 -7.81 38.17
C GLU A 356 26.14 -8.12 37.52
N ASN A 357 25.14 -8.53 38.29
CA ASN A 357 23.80 -8.94 37.83
C ASN A 357 22.65 -8.05 38.33
N GLN A 358 22.80 -6.73 38.23
CA GLN A 358 21.72 -5.78 38.58
C GLN A 358 20.71 -5.66 37.43
N TYR A 359 19.68 -6.51 37.41
CA TYR A 359 18.59 -6.45 36.44
C TYR A 359 17.41 -5.63 36.96
N ALA A 360 16.78 -4.83 36.09
CA ALA A 360 15.51 -4.17 36.40
C ALA A 360 14.37 -5.20 36.48
N LYS A 361 13.32 -4.93 37.25
CA LYS A 361 12.16 -5.85 37.38
C LYS A 361 11.52 -6.24 36.05
N ASN A 362 11.56 -5.31 35.10
CA ASN A 362 10.97 -5.44 33.78
C ASN A 362 11.86 -6.24 32.80
N ASN A 363 12.99 -6.75 33.29
CA ASN A 363 13.93 -7.54 32.51
C ASN A 363 13.62 -9.03 32.68
N ALA A 364 13.59 -9.77 31.57
CA ALA A 364 13.33 -11.21 31.61
C ALA A 364 14.33 -11.99 32.50
N LEU A 365 15.56 -11.51 32.68
CA LEU A 365 16.59 -12.15 33.50
C LEU A 365 16.47 -11.85 34.99
N PHE A 366 15.54 -10.97 35.41
CA PHE A 366 15.40 -10.63 36.83
C PHE A 366 15.10 -11.86 37.69
N ALA A 367 14.14 -12.69 37.27
CA ALA A 367 13.80 -13.93 37.96
C ALA A 367 14.93 -14.96 37.85
N THR A 368 15.46 -15.17 36.65
CA THR A 368 16.55 -16.13 36.40
C THR A 368 17.81 -15.81 37.21
N ALA A 369 18.19 -14.52 37.32
CA ALA A 369 19.34 -14.11 38.10
C ALA A 369 19.14 -14.37 39.60
N ALA A 370 17.90 -14.31 40.09
CA ALA A 370 17.56 -14.68 41.47
C ALA A 370 17.64 -16.20 41.69
N GLU A 371 17.18 -17.01 40.74
CA GLU A 371 17.30 -18.48 40.78
C GLU A 371 18.78 -18.92 40.75
N VAL A 372 19.58 -18.36 39.85
CA VAL A 372 21.02 -18.66 39.76
C VAL A 372 21.76 -18.24 41.04
N ARG A 373 21.30 -17.16 41.70
CA ARG A 373 21.81 -16.76 43.02
C ARG A 373 21.47 -17.78 44.09
N GLU A 374 20.25 -18.30 44.12
CA GLU A 374 19.84 -19.33 45.09
C GLU A 374 20.67 -20.61 44.91
N ILE A 375 20.94 -20.99 43.66
CA ILE A 375 21.84 -22.10 43.33
C ILE A 375 23.27 -21.81 43.82
N LEU A 376 23.78 -20.58 43.62
CA LEU A 376 25.09 -20.17 44.14
C LEU A 376 25.16 -20.30 45.68
N GLU A 377 24.14 -19.80 46.38
CA GLU A 377 24.06 -19.87 47.84
C GLU A 377 24.06 -21.33 48.30
N THR A 378 23.31 -22.21 47.62
CA THR A 378 23.27 -23.65 47.88
C THR A 378 24.63 -24.31 47.68
N ASN A 379 25.30 -24.04 46.55
CA ASN A 379 26.64 -24.56 46.26
C ASN A 379 27.68 -24.12 47.31
N ILE A 380 27.58 -22.87 47.80
CA ILE A 380 28.45 -22.35 48.87
C ILE A 380 28.23 -23.12 50.18
N GLU A 381 26.97 -23.36 50.57
CA GLU A 381 26.63 -24.12 51.78
C GLU A 381 27.09 -25.58 51.69
N GLU A 382 26.86 -26.25 50.56
CA GLU A 382 27.33 -27.61 50.35
C GLU A 382 28.86 -27.69 50.43
N HIS A 383 29.57 -26.76 49.79
CA HIS A 383 31.04 -26.74 49.82
C HIS A 383 31.57 -26.40 51.21
N TYR A 384 30.88 -25.57 51.99
CA TYR A 384 31.22 -25.31 53.39
C TYR A 384 31.22 -26.58 54.25
N GLY A 385 30.32 -27.53 53.96
CA GLY A 385 30.34 -28.86 54.57
C GLY A 385 31.68 -29.58 54.41
N THR A 386 32.35 -29.43 53.26
CA THR A 386 33.68 -30.01 53.03
C THR A 386 34.77 -29.34 53.87
N TYR A 387 34.69 -28.03 54.08
CA TYR A 387 35.61 -27.31 54.97
C TYR A 387 35.42 -27.71 56.43
N MET A 388 34.17 -27.88 56.87
CA MET A 388 33.84 -28.40 58.20
C MET A 388 34.44 -29.79 58.42
N GLN A 389 34.27 -30.70 57.46
CA GLN A 389 34.83 -32.04 57.53
C GLN A 389 36.37 -32.02 57.59
N LYS A 390 37.02 -31.25 56.72
CA LYS A 390 38.49 -31.07 56.76
C LYS A 390 38.98 -30.50 58.08
N ASN A 391 38.28 -29.53 58.67
CA ASN A 391 38.64 -28.95 59.96
C ASN A 391 38.51 -29.99 61.09
N GLU A 392 37.49 -30.83 61.05
CA GLU A 392 37.31 -31.91 62.02
C GLU A 392 38.40 -32.99 61.90
N GLU A 393 38.77 -33.37 60.67
CA GLU A 393 39.92 -34.26 60.43
C GLU A 393 41.23 -33.67 61.00
N MET A 394 41.43 -32.35 60.88
CA MET A 394 42.59 -31.67 61.49
C MET A 394 42.54 -31.71 63.01
N LYS A 395 41.36 -31.54 63.64
CA LYS A 395 41.21 -31.69 65.11
C LYS A 395 41.58 -33.11 65.55
N ILE A 396 41.12 -34.13 64.83
CA ILE A 396 41.42 -35.54 65.13
C ILE A 396 42.93 -35.79 65.00
N LYS A 397 43.55 -35.38 63.88
CA LYS A 397 45.01 -35.50 63.68
C LYS A 397 45.80 -34.76 64.78
N GLY A 398 45.35 -33.57 65.17
CA GLY A 398 45.92 -32.79 66.26
C GLY A 398 45.85 -33.53 67.60
N ARG A 399 44.69 -34.12 67.94
CA ARG A 399 44.52 -34.94 69.14
C ARG A 399 45.42 -36.16 69.13
N VAL A 400 45.47 -36.92 68.03
CA VAL A 400 46.34 -38.10 67.89
C VAL A 400 47.81 -37.71 68.07
N LYS A 401 48.26 -36.60 67.48
CA LYS A 401 49.63 -36.09 67.64
C LYS A 401 49.92 -35.66 69.09
N CYS A 402 48.98 -34.99 69.75
CA CYS A 402 49.07 -34.67 71.18
C CYS A 402 49.14 -35.94 72.04
N GLU A 403 48.32 -36.95 71.77
CA GLU A 403 48.35 -38.24 72.47
C GLU A 403 49.68 -38.98 72.24
N GLU A 404 50.21 -39.01 71.03
CA GLU A 404 51.54 -39.57 70.74
C GLU A 404 52.64 -38.80 71.47
N THR A 405 52.56 -37.47 71.51
CA THR A 405 53.53 -36.62 72.22
C THR A 405 53.45 -36.85 73.72
N CYS A 406 52.24 -36.95 74.28
CA CYS A 406 52.01 -37.32 75.69
C CYS A 406 52.52 -38.74 75.99
N LYS A 407 52.30 -39.72 75.11
CA LYS A 407 52.85 -41.07 75.26
C LYS A 407 54.37 -41.07 75.23
N LYS A 408 55.00 -40.33 74.30
CA LYS A 408 56.46 -40.17 74.23
C LYS A 408 57.02 -39.48 75.48
N ALA A 409 56.34 -38.43 75.97
CA ALA A 409 56.72 -37.75 77.20
C ALA A 409 56.56 -38.66 78.43
N PHE A 410 55.48 -39.45 78.49
CA PHE A 410 55.25 -40.43 79.55
C PHE A 410 56.27 -41.58 79.52
N GLU A 411 56.62 -42.10 78.33
CA GLU A 411 57.70 -43.08 78.15
C GLU A 411 59.06 -42.50 78.57
N LEU A 412 59.36 -41.25 78.22
CA LEU A 412 60.57 -40.56 78.66
C LEU A 412 60.61 -40.39 80.18
N TYR A 413 59.50 -39.96 80.78
CA TYR A 413 59.32 -39.88 82.22
C TYR A 413 59.54 -41.24 82.89
N LYS A 414 58.91 -42.30 82.37
CA LYS A 414 59.05 -43.67 82.87
C LYS A 414 60.51 -44.16 82.79
N LYS A 415 61.17 -43.99 81.64
CA LYS A 415 62.57 -44.36 81.44
C LYS A 415 63.53 -43.60 82.36
N THR A 416 63.23 -42.33 82.62
CA THR A 416 64.00 -41.49 83.55
C THR A 416 63.81 -41.96 85.00
N MET A 417 62.58 -42.28 85.39
CA MET A 417 62.27 -42.85 86.71
C MET A 417 62.91 -44.22 86.92
N ASP A 418 62.81 -45.12 85.94
CA ASP A 418 63.41 -46.46 86.00
C ASP A 418 64.94 -46.38 86.12
N SER A 419 65.60 -45.50 85.36
CA SER A 419 67.05 -45.26 85.46
C SER A 419 67.47 -44.67 86.81
N LYS A 420 66.70 -43.72 87.36
CA LYS A 420 66.96 -43.17 88.71
C LYS A 420 66.80 -44.25 89.79
N ILE A 421 65.81 -45.15 89.65
CA ILE A 421 65.58 -46.27 90.58
C ILE A 421 66.72 -47.31 90.49
N GLU A 422 67.15 -47.71 89.28
CA GLU A 422 68.25 -48.66 89.10
C GLU A 422 69.59 -48.14 89.62
N SER A 423 69.87 -46.84 89.46
CA SER A 423 71.11 -46.21 89.96
C SER A 423 71.27 -46.25 91.49
N HIS A 424 70.19 -46.51 92.23
CA HIS A 424 70.18 -46.46 93.70
C HIS A 424 70.43 -47.81 94.40
N GLY A 425 70.31 -48.95 93.70
CA GLY A 425 70.80 -50.27 94.13
C GLY A 425 70.22 -50.91 95.42
N LYS A 426 69.29 -50.26 96.13
CA LYS A 426 68.53 -50.75 97.31
C LYS A 426 67.12 -50.14 97.34
N CYS A 427 66.20 -50.66 98.17
CA CYS A 427 64.85 -50.09 98.36
C CYS A 427 64.91 -48.59 98.72
N LEU A 428 64.28 -47.76 97.89
CA LEU A 428 64.18 -46.31 98.08
C LEU A 428 63.12 -45.94 99.13
N GLU A 429 63.46 -45.03 100.06
CA GLU A 429 62.49 -44.45 100.99
C GLU A 429 61.47 -43.55 100.25
N ALA A 430 60.23 -43.52 100.74
CA ALA A 430 59.10 -42.84 100.09
C ALA A 430 59.28 -41.33 99.88
N SER A 431 60.15 -40.68 100.66
CA SER A 431 60.49 -39.25 100.54
C SER A 431 61.34 -38.95 99.30
N LEU A 432 62.31 -39.82 98.97
CA LEU A 432 63.19 -39.68 97.80
C LEU A 432 62.44 -39.96 96.49
N LEU A 433 61.51 -40.91 96.49
CA LEU A 433 60.68 -41.23 95.31
C LEU A 433 59.77 -40.06 94.90
N LYS A 434 59.27 -39.28 95.87
CA LYS A 434 58.48 -38.07 95.62
C LYS A 434 59.30 -36.94 95.01
N SER A 435 60.57 -36.77 95.42
CA SER A 435 61.49 -35.79 94.85
C SER A 435 61.80 -36.10 93.38
N CYS A 436 62.03 -37.37 93.04
CA CYS A 436 62.30 -37.80 91.68
C CYS A 436 61.09 -37.70 90.74
N HIS A 437 59.86 -37.77 91.28
CA HIS A 437 58.61 -37.61 90.52
C HIS A 437 58.32 -36.14 90.16
N SER A 438 58.74 -35.19 91.00
CA SER A 438 58.50 -33.76 90.78
C SER A 438 59.50 -33.07 89.83
N GLU A 439 60.70 -33.64 89.69
CA GLU A 439 61.70 -33.27 88.67
C GLU A 439 61.39 -33.95 87.34
#